data_AF-C1F9I6-F1
#
_entry.id   AF-C1F9I6-F1
#
_cell.length_a   1.000
_cell.length_b   1.000
_cell.length_c   1.000
_cell.angle_alpha   90.00
_cell.angle_beta   90.00
_cell.angle_gamma   90.00
#
_symmetry.space_group_name_H-M   'P 1'
#
loop_
_entity.id
_entity.type
_entity.pdbx_description
1 polymer ?
#
loop_
_entity_poly.entity_id
_entity_poly.type
_entity_poly.pdbx_seq_one_letter_code
_entity_poly.pdbx_strand_id
1 'polypeptide(L)'
;MGNALTALEDQYFLINDNYGSLMGQCATDDQKAQLLKQLTTARTNYWSAINKVLHDDDPEVQSLTSQLNTLKLTLQATIDSGQNIAAVLGAIAQAVGVGTQLAALAISL
;
A
#
# COMPACT_ATOMS: atom_id res chain seq x y z
N MET A 1 -15.31 -9.87 4.10
CA MET A 1 -14.41 -8.72 4.33
C MET A 1 -14.81 -7.63 3.37
N GLY A 2 -14.77 -6.35 3.77
CA GLY A 2 -15.13 -5.22 2.90
C GLY A 2 -14.13 -5.03 1.74
N ASN A 3 -14.56 -4.36 0.68
CA ASN A 3 -13.73 -4.10 -0.51
C ASN A 3 -12.54 -3.21 -0.15
N ALA A 4 -12.75 -2.16 0.64
CA ALA A 4 -11.70 -1.27 1.10
C ALA A 4 -10.66 -1.98 2.01
N LEU A 5 -11.13 -2.82 2.94
CA LEU A 5 -10.23 -3.57 3.82
C LEU A 5 -9.38 -4.59 3.04
N THR A 6 -9.98 -5.26 2.06
CA THR A 6 -9.26 -6.17 1.15
C THR A 6 -8.20 -5.41 0.36
N ALA A 7 -8.52 -4.20 -0.10
CA ALA A 7 -7.56 -3.39 -0.84
C ALA A 7 -6.33 -3.00 -0.02
N LEU A 8 -6.52 -2.67 1.27
CA LEU A 8 -5.43 -2.40 2.23
C LEU A 8 -4.60 -3.64 2.54
N GLU A 9 -5.26 -4.80 2.72
CA GLU A 9 -4.61 -6.09 2.95
C GLU A 9 -3.67 -6.45 1.79
N ASP A 10 -4.20 -6.45 0.57
CA ASP A 10 -3.44 -6.77 -0.64
C ASP A 10 -2.24 -5.83 -0.82
N GLN A 11 -2.38 -4.54 -0.50
CA GLN A 11 -1.27 -3.59 -0.57
C GLN A 11 -0.15 -3.98 0.38
N TYR A 12 -0.50 -4.29 1.63
CA TYR A 12 0.47 -4.69 2.63
C TYR A 12 1.20 -5.97 2.18
N PHE A 13 0.46 -6.99 1.75
CA PHE A 13 1.06 -8.25 1.31
C PHE A 13 1.88 -8.10 0.03
N LEU A 14 1.45 -7.30 -0.95
CA LEU A 14 2.23 -7.00 -2.14
C LEU A 14 3.63 -6.45 -1.80
N ILE A 15 3.71 -5.49 -0.87
CA ILE A 15 4.99 -4.91 -0.44
C ILE A 15 5.78 -5.93 0.39
N ASN A 16 5.12 -6.64 1.30
CA ASN A 16 5.74 -7.63 2.18
C ASN A 16 6.37 -8.79 1.42
N ASP A 17 5.66 -9.35 0.45
CA ASP A 17 6.08 -10.52 -0.31
C ASP A 17 7.26 -10.20 -1.24
N ASN A 18 7.35 -8.94 -1.69
CA ASN A 18 8.47 -8.44 -2.48
C ASN A 18 9.59 -7.82 -1.64
N TYR A 19 9.41 -7.66 -0.32
CA TYR A 19 10.31 -6.89 0.53
C TYR A 19 11.76 -7.37 0.45
N GLY A 20 12.00 -8.69 0.51
CA GLY A 20 13.35 -9.25 0.47
C GLY A 20 14.09 -8.91 -0.83
N SER A 21 13.40 -9.01 -1.97
CA SER A 21 13.95 -8.67 -3.29
C SER A 21 14.24 -7.17 -3.40
N LEU A 22 13.27 -6.34 -3.02
CA LEU A 22 13.39 -4.88 -3.08
C LEU A 22 14.50 -4.36 -2.15
N MET A 23 14.63 -4.94 -0.96
CA MET A 23 15.68 -4.61 0.00
C MET A 23 17.07 -4.93 -0.57
N GLY A 24 17.21 -6.01 -1.33
CA GLY A 24 18.46 -6.36 -2.03
C GLY A 24 18.82 -5.41 -3.18
N GLN A 25 17.84 -4.70 -3.74
CA GLN A 25 18.04 -3.71 -4.81
C GLN A 25 18.33 -2.30 -4.28
N CYS A 26 18.03 -2.01 -3.02
CA CYS A 26 18.34 -0.72 -2.40
C CYS A 26 19.86 -0.53 -2.25
N ALA A 27 20.40 0.46 -2.96
CA ALA A 27 21.83 0.80 -2.96
C ALA A 27 22.24 1.67 -1.77
N THR A 28 21.31 2.45 -1.20
CA THR A 28 21.58 3.38 -0.09
C THR A 28 20.74 3.05 1.14
N ASP A 29 21.21 3.48 2.31
CA ASP A 29 20.46 3.29 3.55
C ASP A 29 19.18 4.14 3.57
N ASP A 30 19.15 5.28 2.89
CA ASP A 30 17.93 6.07 2.69
C ASP A 30 16.85 5.29 1.93
N GLN A 31 17.23 4.55 0.89
CA GLN A 31 16.30 3.70 0.12
C GLN A 31 15.76 2.55 0.98
N LYS A 32 16.62 1.92 1.79
CA LYS A 32 16.21 0.86 2.73
C LYS A 32 15.26 1.40 3.80
N ALA A 33 15.58 2.55 4.37
CA ALA A 33 14.75 3.22 5.37
C ALA A 33 13.40 3.64 4.78
N GLN A 34 13.38 4.13 3.54
CA GLN A 34 12.15 4.43 2.82
C GLN A 34 11.31 3.17 2.63
N LEU A 35 11.87 2.08 2.11
CA LEU A 35 11.14 0.82 1.91
C LEU A 35 10.53 0.31 3.23
N LEU A 36 11.34 0.29 4.30
CA LEU A 36 10.89 -0.15 5.62
C LEU A 36 9.74 0.74 6.14
N LYS A 37 9.87 2.06 6.02
CA LYS A 37 8.82 3.01 6.41
C LYS A 37 7.53 2.76 5.65
N GLN A 38 7.60 2.48 4.35
CA GLN A 38 6.40 2.21 3.56
C GLN A 38 5.74 0.89 3.96
N LEU A 39 6.53 -0.17 4.19
CA LEU A 39 6.01 -1.45 4.68
C LEU A 39 5.32 -1.31 6.04
N THR A 40 5.94 -0.60 6.99
CA THR A 40 5.35 -0.41 8.33
C THR A 40 4.09 0.45 8.28
N THR A 41 4.04 1.44 7.39
CA THR A 41 2.84 2.26 7.17
C THR A 41 1.70 1.45 6.56
N ALA A 42 1.96 0.68 5.49
CA ALA A 42 0.97 -0.20 4.87
C ALA A 42 0.40 -1.21 5.88
N ARG A 43 1.27 -1.82 6.69
CA ARG A 43 0.87 -2.71 7.79
C ARG A 43 -0.04 -1.98 8.77
N THR A 44 0.35 -0.78 9.21
CA THR A 44 -0.45 0.02 10.15
C THR A 44 -1.82 0.35 9.58
N ASN A 45 -1.90 0.74 8.31
CA ASN A 45 -3.16 1.06 7.63
C ASN A 45 -4.13 -0.12 7.70
N TYR A 46 -3.69 -1.32 7.30
CA TYR A 46 -4.50 -2.54 7.38
C TYR A 46 -4.94 -2.88 8.81
N TRP A 47 -3.99 -2.96 9.77
CA TRP A 47 -4.32 -3.34 11.15
C TRP A 47 -5.18 -2.31 11.88
N SER A 48 -5.07 -1.03 11.52
CA SER A 48 -5.93 0.02 12.07
C SER A 48 -7.36 -0.04 11.52
N ALA A 49 -7.55 -0.64 10.34
CA ALA A 49 -8.83 -0.76 9.67
C ALA A 49 -9.55 -2.11 9.91
N ILE A 50 -8.83 -3.19 10.24
CA ILE A 50 -9.40 -4.55 10.33
C ILE A 50 -10.56 -4.69 11.33
N ASN A 51 -10.54 -3.90 12.41
CA ASN A 51 -11.57 -3.90 13.46
C ASN A 51 -12.50 -2.68 13.38
N LYS A 52 -12.55 -2.03 12.23
CA LYS A 52 -13.32 -0.80 12.01
C LYS A 52 -14.32 -0.94 10.87
N VAL A 53 -15.24 0.01 10.78
CA VAL A 53 -16.16 0.10 9.64
C VAL A 53 -15.56 1.01 8.59
N LEU A 54 -15.31 0.42 7.42
CA LEU A 54 -15.08 1.14 6.17
C LEU A 54 -16.40 1.05 5.41
N HIS A 55 -17.15 2.14 5.36
CA HIS A 55 -18.42 2.25 4.65
C HIS A 55 -18.18 2.06 3.14
N ASP A 56 -18.14 0.81 2.66
CA ASP A 56 -17.88 0.51 1.24
C ASP A 56 -18.95 1.08 0.28
N ASP A 57 -20.07 1.57 0.81
CA ASP A 57 -21.11 2.31 0.10
C ASP A 57 -20.81 3.82 -0.03
N ASP A 58 -19.87 4.35 0.76
CA ASP A 58 -19.43 5.73 0.70
C ASP A 58 -18.65 6.00 -0.62
N PRO A 59 -19.03 7.03 -1.40
CA PRO A 59 -18.37 7.33 -2.68
C PRO A 59 -16.87 7.64 -2.57
N GLU A 60 -16.43 8.25 -1.46
CA GLU A 60 -15.01 8.55 -1.22
C GLU A 60 -14.23 7.27 -0.94
N VAL A 61 -14.78 6.38 -0.10
CA VAL A 61 -14.22 5.05 0.17
C VAL A 61 -14.10 4.23 -1.12
N GLN A 62 -15.12 4.25 -1.97
CA GLN A 62 -15.09 3.56 -3.27
C GLN A 62 -14.03 4.14 -4.21
N SER A 63 -13.95 5.47 -4.29
CA SER A 63 -12.97 6.17 -5.12
C SER A 63 -11.53 5.83 -4.71
N LEU A 64 -11.22 5.93 -3.42
CA LEU A 64 -9.90 5.62 -2.88
C LEU A 64 -9.57 4.13 -3.03
N THR A 65 -10.54 3.24 -2.85
CA THR A 65 -10.37 1.79 -3.07
C THR A 65 -10.02 1.50 -4.54
N SER A 66 -10.72 2.11 -5.49
CA SER A 66 -10.45 1.97 -6.92
C SER A 66 -9.07 2.51 -7.31
N GLN A 67 -8.71 3.68 -6.77
CA GLN A 67 -7.38 4.27 -6.98
C GLN A 67 -6.27 3.39 -6.41
N LEU A 68 -6.46 2.85 -5.20
CA LEU A 68 -5.51 1.94 -4.57
C LEU A 68 -5.33 0.66 -5.40
N ASN A 69 -6.41 0.06 -5.90
CA ASN A 69 -6.33 -1.11 -6.78
C ASN A 69 -5.56 -0.82 -8.07
N THR A 70 -5.78 0.34 -8.69
CA THR A 70 -5.03 0.77 -9.88
C THR A 70 -3.54 0.96 -9.60
N LEU A 71 -3.20 1.56 -8.45
CA LEU A 71 -1.81 1.75 -8.04
C LEU A 71 -1.12 0.44 -7.68
N LYS A 72 -1.82 -0.54 -7.09
CA LYS A 72 -1.28 -1.89 -6.84
C LYS A 72 -0.92 -2.59 -8.15
N LEU A 73 -1.78 -2.53 -9.17
CA LEU A 73 -1.50 -3.11 -10.49
C LEU A 73 -0.27 -2.43 -11.14
N THR A 74 -0.20 -1.11 -11.06
CA THR A 74 0.96 -0.35 -11.55
C THR A 74 2.24 -0.72 -10.79
N LEU A 75 2.15 -0.87 -9.46
CA LEU A 75 3.28 -1.27 -8.62
C LEU A 75 3.77 -2.68 -8.99
N GLN A 76 2.86 -3.64 -9.12
CA GLN A 76 3.22 -5.00 -9.54
C GLN A 76 3.93 -4.99 -10.90
N ALA A 77 3.40 -4.28 -11.89
CA ALA A 77 4.06 -4.14 -13.20
C ALA A 77 5.43 -3.44 -13.11
N THR A 78 5.57 -2.46 -12.22
CA THR A 78 6.86 -1.77 -11.98
C THR A 78 7.90 -2.72 -11.37
N ILE A 79 7.47 -3.58 -10.44
CA ILE A 79 8.30 -4.64 -9.85
C ILE A 79 8.70 -5.65 -10.93
N ASP A 80 7.74 -6.16 -11.70
CA ASP A 80 7.94 -7.22 -12.70
C ASP A 80 8.83 -6.77 -13.87
N SER A 81 8.75 -5.49 -14.26
CA SER A 81 9.57 -4.93 -15.33
C SER A 81 11.04 -4.73 -14.96
N GLY A 82 11.42 -4.92 -13.68
CA GLY A 82 12.79 -4.71 -13.22
C GLY A 82 13.24 -3.25 -13.32
N GLN A 83 12.31 -2.30 -13.20
CA GLN A 83 12.67 -0.88 -13.15
C GLN A 83 13.63 -0.59 -11.99
N ASN A 84 14.39 0.51 -12.12
CA ASN A 84 15.21 1.05 -11.05
C ASN A 84 14.41 1.14 -9.73
N ILE A 85 15.04 0.71 -8.63
CA ILE A 85 14.50 0.74 -7.26
C ILE A 85 13.87 2.09 -6.87
N ALA A 86 14.39 3.23 -7.34
CA ALA A 86 13.81 4.55 -7.09
C ALA A 86 12.39 4.70 -7.67
N ALA A 87 12.14 4.13 -8.86
CA ALA A 87 10.80 4.13 -9.47
C ALA A 87 9.85 3.25 -8.66
N VAL A 88 10.31 2.06 -8.25
CA VAL A 88 9.54 1.15 -7.39
C VAL A 88 9.19 1.83 -6.05
N LEU A 89 10.15 2.46 -5.40
CA LEU A 89 9.94 3.19 -4.14
C LEU A 89 8.97 4.37 -4.29
N GLY A 90 8.98 5.05 -5.44
CA GLY A 90 8.00 6.07 -5.79
C GLY A 90 6.59 5.50 -5.94
N ALA A 91 6.43 4.39 -6.66
CA ALA A 91 5.15 3.71 -6.83
C ALA A 91 4.60 3.18 -5.49
N ILE A 92 5.46 2.60 -4.64
CA ILE A 92 5.09 2.19 -3.28
C ILE A 92 4.58 3.39 -2.48
N ALA A 93 5.33 4.51 -2.48
CA ALA A 93 4.94 5.69 -1.70
C ALA A 93 3.59 6.26 -2.12
N GLN A 94 3.30 6.30 -3.43
CA GLN A 94 2.00 6.73 -3.95
C GLN A 94 0.87 5.80 -3.50
N ALA A 95 1.07 4.49 -3.67
CA ALA A 95 0.07 3.51 -3.25
C ALA A 95 -0.19 3.62 -1.74
N VAL A 96 0.85 3.65 -0.91
CA VAL A 96 0.72 3.72 0.56
C VAL A 96 0.09 5.04 1.01
N GLY A 97 0.33 6.14 0.29
CA GLY A 97 -0.36 7.41 0.52
C GLY A 97 -1.88 7.27 0.39
N VAL A 98 -2.36 6.65 -0.69
CA VAL A 98 -3.80 6.39 -0.89
C VAL A 98 -4.34 5.42 0.17
N GLY A 99 -3.60 4.36 0.49
CA GLY A 99 -3.98 3.44 1.57
C GLY A 99 -4.11 4.14 2.94
N THR A 100 -3.29 5.17 3.18
CA THR A 100 -3.35 5.96 4.42
C THR A 100 -4.60 6.83 4.47
N GLN A 101 -4.96 7.46 3.35
CA GLN A 101 -6.21 8.22 3.22
C GLN A 101 -7.42 7.31 3.43
N LEU A 102 -7.43 6.13 2.80
CA LEU A 102 -8.50 5.14 2.95
C LEU A 102 -8.63 4.66 4.40
N ALA A 103 -7.53 4.30 5.05
CA ALA A 103 -7.55 3.86 6.45
C ALA A 103 -8.00 4.97 7.43
N ALA A 104 -7.76 6.25 7.10
CA ALA A 104 -8.21 7.37 7.91
C ALA A 104 -9.74 7.54 7.92
N LEU A 105 -10.44 7.04 6.89
CA LEU A 105 -11.90 7.02 6.84
C LEU A 105 -12.52 5.89 7.67
N ALA A 106 -11.70 4.96 8.17
CA ALA A 106 -12.19 3.89 9.02
C ALA A 106 -12.62 4.44 10.40
N ILE A 107 -13.91 4.32 10.70
CA ILE A 107 -14.49 4.73 11.98
C ILE A 107 -14.58 3.57 12.96
N SER A 108 -14.34 3.85 14.24
CA SER A 108 -14.56 2.87 15.31
C SER A 108 -16.06 2.65 15.53
N LEU A 109 -16.43 1.39 15.75
CA LEU A 109 -17.79 0.95 16.11
C LEU A 109 -18.29 1.60 17.42
#